data_AF-A0A836V711-F1
#
_entry.id   AF-A0A836V711-F1
#
_cell.length_a   1.000
_cell.length_b   1.000
_cell.length_c   1.000
_cell.angle_alpha   90.00
_cell.angle_beta   90.00
_cell.angle_gamma   90.00
#
_symmetry.space_group_name_H-M   'P 1'
#
loop_
_entity.id
_entity.type
_entity.pdbx_description
1 polymer ?
#
loop_
_entity_poly.entity_id
_entity_poly.type
_entity_poly.pdbx_seq_one_letter_code
_entity_poly.pdbx_strand_id
1 'polypeptide(L)'
;FKVYWHDRKLVLSALFLSVVLQLVIVLCHLTIGLALGLTQIPIWYYFVFYPCVAVLGFVTPSFNGIGIREWAYTYFLTFIGVDNSHALTYAMMWLALTTLSSLVGGIVYFAGHLQISKEEREEFEHVQEEDTETV
;
A
#
# COMPACT_ATOMS: atom_id res chain seq x y z
N PHE A 1 5.47 -7.52 23.41
CA PHE A 1 6.20 -7.90 22.19
C PHE A 1 6.39 -9.42 22.13
N LYS A 2 5.41 -10.18 21.61
CA LYS A 2 5.51 -11.64 21.45
C LYS A 2 6.37 -11.94 20.22
N VAL A 3 7.55 -12.50 20.45
CA VAL A 3 8.61 -12.78 19.46
C VAL A 3 8.11 -13.86 18.47
N TYR A 4 7.73 -13.45 17.27
CA TYR A 4 7.13 -14.25 16.18
C TYR A 4 8.14 -15.13 15.41
N TRP A 5 9.33 -15.37 15.95
CA TRP A 5 10.47 -15.92 15.20
C TRP A 5 10.54 -17.46 15.18
N HIS A 6 9.62 -18.17 15.84
CA HIS A 6 9.73 -19.62 16.01
C HIS A 6 8.87 -20.44 15.04
N ASP A 7 7.83 -19.86 14.44
CA ASP A 7 6.89 -20.59 13.60
C ASP A 7 7.20 -20.38 12.12
N ARG A 8 8.07 -21.23 11.56
CA ARG A 8 8.47 -21.19 10.14
C ARG A 8 7.24 -21.21 9.21
N LYS A 9 6.14 -21.83 9.64
CA LYS A 9 4.89 -21.87 8.90
C LYS A 9 4.22 -20.50 8.80
N LEU A 10 4.21 -19.70 9.87
CA LEU A 10 3.63 -18.35 9.82
C LEU A 10 4.49 -17.40 9.00
N VAL A 11 5.81 -17.47 9.13
CA VAL A 11 6.72 -16.67 8.29
C VAL A 11 6.56 -17.04 6.82
N LEU A 12 6.46 -18.33 6.49
CA LEU A 12 6.26 -18.79 5.12
C LEU A 12 4.89 -18.35 4.57
N SER A 13 3.82 -18.44 5.36
CA SER A 13 2.49 -17.95 4.97
C SER A 13 2.47 -16.43 4.76
N ALA A 14 3.14 -15.66 5.62
CA ALA A 14 3.25 -14.21 5.47
C ALA A 14 4.06 -13.83 4.21
N LEU A 15 5.16 -14.54 3.95
CA LEU A 15 5.94 -14.37 2.72
C LEU A 15 5.12 -14.72 1.48
N PHE A 16 4.39 -15.83 1.51
CA PHE A 16 3.51 -16.23 0.41
C PHE A 16 2.44 -15.17 0.16
N LEU A 17 1.79 -14.66 1.21
CA LEU A 17 0.81 -13.59 1.09
C LEU A 17 1.41 -12.30 0.52
N SER A 18 2.64 -11.95 0.91
CA SER A 18 3.37 -10.82 0.36
C SER A 18 3.65 -10.99 -1.14
N VAL A 19 4.06 -12.19 -1.56
CA VAL A 19 4.26 -12.51 -2.99
C VAL A 19 2.95 -12.42 -3.77
N VAL A 20 1.85 -12.95 -3.23
CA VAL A 20 0.53 -12.86 -3.87
C VAL A 20 0.10 -11.39 -4.00
N LEU A 21 0.27 -10.60 -2.95
CA LEU A 21 -0.06 -9.17 -2.97
C LEU A 21 0.80 -8.42 -4.01
N GLN A 22 2.10 -8.73 -4.09
CA GLN A 22 2.99 -8.17 -5.09
C GLN A 22 2.55 -8.53 -6.51
N LEU A 23 2.12 -9.77 -6.75
CA LEU A 23 1.57 -10.20 -8.05
C LEU A 23 0.30 -9.43 -8.40
N VAL A 24 -0.62 -9.25 -7.45
CA VAL A 24 -1.84 -8.47 -7.66
C VAL A 24 -1.50 -7.03 -8.04
N ILE A 25 -0.52 -6.42 -7.38
CA ILE A 25 -0.10 -5.06 -7.71
C ILE A 25 0.48 -4.97 -9.13
N VAL A 26 1.31 -5.94 -9.53
CA VAL A 26 1.83 -5.99 -10.90
C VAL A 26 0.69 -6.15 -11.92
N LEU A 27 -0.32 -6.98 -11.62
CA LEU A 27 -1.51 -7.11 -12.47
C LEU A 27 -2.26 -5.79 -12.58
N CYS A 28 -2.45 -5.04 -11.48
CA CYS A 28 -3.05 -3.70 -11.54
C CYS A 28 -2.25 -2.77 -12.46
N HIS A 29 -0.92 -2.78 -12.36
CA HIS A 29 -0.05 -1.96 -13.23
C HIS A 29 -0.16 -2.33 -14.70
N LEU A 30 -0.28 -3.64 -15.01
CA LEU A 30 -0.53 -4.13 -16.36
C LEU A 30 -1.89 -3.68 -16.88
N THR A 31 -2.95 -3.75 -16.06
CA THR A 31 -4.29 -3.30 -16.47
C THR A 31 -4.34 -1.81 -16.74
N ILE A 32 -3.64 -0.98 -15.96
CA ILE A 32 -3.53 0.47 -16.18
C ILE A 32 -2.78 0.72 -17.50
N GLY A 33 -1.67 0.02 -17.73
CA GLY A 33 -0.92 0.12 -18.99
C GLY A 33 -1.76 -0.24 -20.21
N LEU A 34 -2.53 -1.34 -20.10
CA LEU A 34 -3.45 -1.78 -21.15
C LEU A 34 -4.60 -0.77 -21.38
N ALA A 35 -5.15 -0.20 -20.30
CA ALA A 35 -6.20 0.82 -20.37
C ALA A 35 -5.73 2.11 -21.08
N LEU A 36 -4.43 2.44 -20.96
CA LEU A 36 -3.78 3.54 -21.67
C LEU A 36 -3.33 3.17 -23.10
N GLY A 37 -3.58 1.94 -23.54
CA GLY A 37 -3.16 1.46 -24.86
C GLY A 37 -1.66 1.19 -24.99
N LEU A 38 -0.92 1.16 -23.87
CA LEU A 38 0.54 0.96 -23.83
C LEU A 38 0.89 -0.53 -23.99
N THR A 39 0.60 -1.09 -25.16
CA THR A 39 0.84 -2.50 -25.50
C THR A 39 2.29 -2.80 -25.87
N GLN A 40 3.11 -1.76 -26.11
CA GLN A 40 4.52 -1.90 -26.47
C GLN A 40 5.44 -2.17 -25.28
N ILE A 41 4.96 -2.01 -24.04
CA ILE A 41 5.79 -2.19 -22.84
C ILE A 41 5.85 -3.69 -22.49
N PRO A 42 7.04 -4.29 -22.42
CA PRO A 42 7.16 -5.70 -22.09
C PRO A 42 6.83 -5.96 -20.62
N ILE A 43 6.20 -7.10 -20.33
CA ILE A 43 5.68 -7.44 -18.98
C ILE A 43 6.80 -7.43 -17.92
N TRP A 44 8.02 -7.84 -18.28
CA TRP A 44 9.16 -7.84 -17.37
C TRP A 44 9.53 -6.43 -16.89
N TYR A 45 9.25 -5.40 -17.68
CA TYR A 45 9.53 -4.02 -17.32
C TYR A 45 8.74 -3.60 -16.09
N TYR A 46 7.44 -3.95 -16.03
CA TYR A 46 6.58 -3.67 -14.87
C TYR A 46 7.10 -4.31 -13.57
N PHE A 47 7.72 -5.50 -13.67
CA PHE A 47 8.29 -6.20 -12.52
C PHE A 47 9.52 -5.53 -11.92
N VAL A 48 10.29 -4.78 -12.72
CA VAL A 48 11.47 -4.03 -12.25
C VAL A 48 11.10 -2.60 -11.90
N PHE A 49 10.28 -1.99 -12.75
CA PHE A 49 9.79 -0.64 -12.63
C PHE A 49 9.05 -0.39 -11.32
N TYR A 50 8.04 -1.23 -11.01
CA TYR A 50 7.23 -1.05 -9.82
C TYR A 50 8.04 -1.07 -8.51
N PRO A 51 8.89 -2.08 -8.22
CA PRO A 51 9.69 -2.06 -6.99
C PRO A 51 10.67 -0.89 -6.94
N CYS A 52 11.26 -0.45 -8.06
CA CYS A 52 12.09 0.76 -8.08
C CYS A 52 11.28 2.00 -7.66
N VAL A 53 10.09 2.19 -8.23
CA VAL A 53 9.21 3.31 -7.86
C VAL A 53 8.72 3.20 -6.42
N ALA A 54 8.40 1.99 -5.97
CA ALA A 54 7.98 1.74 -4.59
C ALA A 54 9.09 2.10 -3.59
N VAL A 55 10.33 1.70 -3.85
CA VAL A 55 11.50 2.07 -3.00
C VAL A 55 11.67 3.58 -2.96
N LEU A 56 11.57 4.27 -4.10
CA LEU A 56 11.63 5.74 -4.15
C LEU A 56 10.48 6.39 -3.36
N GLY A 57 9.28 5.83 -3.43
CA GLY A 57 8.12 6.28 -2.66
C GLY A 57 8.29 6.09 -1.15
N PHE A 58 8.96 5.01 -0.71
CA PHE A 58 9.22 4.74 0.70
C PHE A 58 10.38 5.55 1.28
N VAL A 59 11.45 5.74 0.51
CA VAL A 59 12.65 6.46 0.97
C VAL A 59 12.38 7.94 1.15
N THR A 60 11.42 8.49 0.40
CA THR A 60 11.19 9.93 0.38
C THR A 60 10.15 10.35 1.42
N PRO A 61 10.46 11.31 2.31
CA PRO A 61 9.51 11.82 3.29
C PRO A 61 8.47 12.70 2.57
N SER A 62 7.47 12.07 1.98
CA SER A 62 6.39 12.74 1.24
C SER A 62 5.04 12.16 1.67
N PHE A 63 4.00 13.01 1.69
CA PHE A 63 2.63 12.58 1.96
C PHE A 63 2.19 11.61 0.88
N ASN A 64 2.25 10.31 1.18
CA ASN A 64 1.90 9.23 0.25
C ASN A 64 2.60 9.38 -1.10
N GLY A 65 3.90 9.68 -1.15
CA GLY A 65 4.65 9.70 -2.42
C GLY A 65 4.30 10.86 -3.37
N ILE A 66 3.36 11.75 -3.03
CA ILE A 66 2.86 12.79 -3.94
C ILE A 66 4.01 13.71 -4.39
N GLY A 67 4.20 13.82 -5.70
CA GLY A 67 5.27 14.54 -6.37
C GLY A 67 6.37 13.61 -6.87
N ILE A 68 7.04 12.90 -5.96
CA ILE A 68 8.22 12.08 -6.29
C ILE A 68 7.81 10.80 -6.99
N ARG A 69 6.72 10.17 -6.55
CA ARG A 69 6.23 8.94 -7.16
C ARG A 69 5.72 9.24 -8.56
N GLU A 70 4.97 10.32 -8.74
CA GLU A 70 4.46 10.75 -10.04
C GLU A 70 5.60 11.14 -10.98
N TRP A 71 6.62 11.84 -10.46
CA TRP A 71 7.85 12.09 -11.20
C TRP A 71 8.57 10.79 -11.59
N ALA A 72 8.69 9.82 -10.69
CA ALA A 72 9.33 8.55 -10.98
C ALA A 72 8.56 7.75 -12.06
N TYR A 73 7.23 7.65 -11.94
CA TYR A 73 6.39 7.03 -12.96
C TYR A 73 6.58 7.70 -14.32
N THR A 74 6.52 9.03 -14.36
CA THR A 74 6.71 9.78 -15.61
C THR A 74 8.12 9.61 -16.18
N TYR A 75 9.16 9.65 -15.35
CA TYR A 75 10.55 9.50 -15.77
C TYR A 75 10.83 8.15 -16.41
N PHE A 76 10.46 7.04 -15.75
CA PHE A 76 10.67 5.70 -16.30
C PHE A 76 9.84 5.42 -17.57
N LEU A 77 8.58 5.86 -17.61
CA LEU A 77 7.74 5.66 -18.79
C LEU A 77 8.22 6.51 -19.98
N THR A 78 8.63 7.76 -19.76
CA THR A 78 9.23 8.57 -20.83
C THR A 78 10.57 8.03 -21.29
N PHE A 79 11.34 7.39 -20.40
CA PHE A 79 12.60 6.73 -20.74
C PHE A 79 12.42 5.59 -21.75
N ILE A 80 11.28 4.88 -21.72
CA ILE A 80 10.97 3.81 -22.69
C ILE A 80 10.25 4.34 -23.95
N GLY A 81 10.13 5.67 -24.09
CA GLY A 81 9.54 6.32 -25.26
C GLY A 81 8.03 6.56 -25.19
N VAL A 82 7.41 6.40 -24.01
CA VAL A 82 5.99 6.75 -23.81
C VAL A 82 5.84 8.27 -23.75
N ASP A 83 4.79 8.80 -24.38
CA ASP A 83 4.47 10.22 -24.32
C ASP A 83 4.26 10.68 -22.87
N ASN A 84 4.74 11.89 -22.55
CA ASN A 84 4.65 12.46 -21.20
C ASN A 84 3.19 12.54 -20.71
N SER A 85 2.24 12.81 -21.59
CA SER A 85 0.81 12.86 -21.28
C SER A 85 0.26 11.50 -20.80
N HIS A 86 0.62 10.42 -21.49
CA HIS A 86 0.24 9.06 -21.11
C HIS A 86 0.93 8.63 -19.83
N ALA A 87 2.21 9.00 -19.66
CA ALA A 87 2.99 8.70 -18.48
C ALA A 87 2.44 9.39 -17.22
N LEU A 88 2.01 10.65 -17.33
CA LEU A 88 1.39 11.39 -16.23
C LEU A 88 0.01 10.82 -15.89
N THR A 89 -0.78 10.47 -16.91
CA THR A 89 -2.09 9.84 -16.72
C THR A 89 -1.96 8.50 -15.99
N TYR A 90 -0.94 7.71 -16.33
CA TYR A 90 -0.61 6.47 -15.62
C TYR A 90 -0.38 6.72 -14.12
N ALA A 91 0.47 7.69 -13.78
CA ALA A 91 0.77 8.04 -12.40
C ALA A 91 -0.47 8.50 -11.63
N MET A 92 -1.33 9.31 -12.27
CA MET A 92 -2.59 9.78 -11.71
C MET A 92 -3.60 8.65 -11.47
N MET A 93 -3.72 7.71 -12.41
CA MET A 93 -4.58 6.53 -12.23
C MET A 93 -4.13 5.69 -11.03
N TRP A 94 -2.81 5.50 -10.88
CA TRP A 94 -2.27 4.78 -9.73
C TRP A 94 -2.53 5.53 -8.41
N LEU A 95 -2.32 6.84 -8.37
CA LEU A 95 -2.64 7.67 -7.21
C LEU A 95 -4.14 7.58 -6.87
N ALA A 96 -5.03 7.67 -7.86
CA ALA A 96 -6.47 7.57 -7.64
C ALA A 96 -6.85 6.18 -7.08
N LEU A 97 -6.29 5.10 -7.63
CA LEU A 97 -6.57 3.74 -7.17
C LEU A 97 -6.12 3.52 -5.72
N THR A 98 -4.91 3.99 -5.38
CA THR A 98 -4.39 3.90 -4.01
C THR A 98 -5.19 4.77 -3.04
N THR A 99 -5.58 5.98 -3.46
CA THR A 99 -6.41 6.89 -2.66
C THR A 99 -7.80 6.30 -2.39
N LEU A 100 -8.45 5.71 -3.39
CA LEU A 100 -9.72 5.02 -3.23
C LEU A 100 -9.59 3.81 -2.29
N SER A 101 -8.52 3.03 -2.43
CA SER A 101 -8.26 1.89 -1.55
C SER A 101 -8.04 2.33 -0.09
N SER A 102 -7.30 3.42 0.12
CA SER A 102 -7.12 4.03 1.44
C SER A 102 -8.41 4.61 1.99
N LEU A 103 -9.27 5.20 1.15
CA LEU A 103 -10.57 5.70 1.56
C LEU A 103 -11.49 4.56 2.01
N VAL A 104 -11.53 3.44 1.29
CA VAL A 104 -12.27 2.23 1.72
C VAL A 104 -11.74 1.74 3.06
N GLY A 105 -10.42 1.65 3.22
CA GLY A 105 -9.81 1.30 4.50
C GLY A 105 -10.19 2.27 5.63
N GLY A 106 -10.22 3.57 5.34
CA GLY A 106 -10.64 4.61 6.27
C GLY A 106 -12.13 4.53 6.64
N ILE A 107 -13.01 4.20 5.69
CA ILE A 107 -14.44 3.98 5.94
C ILE A 107 -14.63 2.74 6.80
N VAL A 108 -13.93 1.63 6.50
CA VAL A 108 -13.97 0.41 7.33
C VAL A 108 -13.44 0.70 8.73
N TYR A 109 -12.37 1.47 8.85
CA TYR A 109 -11.82 1.90 10.15
C TYR A 109 -12.84 2.74 10.92
N PHE A 110 -13.48 3.72 10.29
CA PHE A 110 -14.49 4.57 10.93
C PHE A 110 -15.75 3.79 11.33
N ALA A 111 -16.22 2.87 10.47
CA ALA A 111 -17.33 1.97 10.76
C ALA A 111 -16.99 0.95 11.86
N GLY A 112 -15.72 0.48 11.89
CA GLY A 112 -15.18 -0.45 12.88
C GLY A 112 -14.82 0.21 14.22
N HIS A 113 -14.62 1.53 14.26
CA HIS A 113 -14.30 2.28 15.49
C HIS A 113 -15.45 2.36 16.50
N LEU A 114 -16.62 1.79 16.17
CA LEU A 114 -17.70 1.47 17.12
C LEU A 114 -17.49 0.12 17.84
N GLN A 115 -16.48 -0.66 17.44
CA GLN A 115 -15.99 -1.83 18.14
C GLN A 115 -14.61 -1.49 18.72
N ILE A 116 -14.58 -0.67 19.77
CA ILE A 116 -13.51 -0.78 20.76
C ILE A 116 -13.43 -2.27 21.11
N SER A 117 -12.26 -2.89 20.90
CA SER A 117 -12.04 -4.28 21.30
C SER A 117 -12.43 -4.38 22.77
N LYS A 118 -13.32 -5.30 23.11
CA LYS A 118 -13.81 -5.45 24.50
C LYS A 118 -12.67 -5.51 25.53
N GLU A 119 -11.52 -6.01 25.09
CA GLU A 119 -10.26 -6.07 25.85
C GLU A 119 -9.74 -4.69 26.28
N GLU A 120 -9.76 -3.66 25.42
CA GLU A 120 -9.35 -2.30 25.83
C GLU A 120 -10.36 -1.69 26.80
N ARG A 121 -11.67 -1.93 26.60
CA ARG A 121 -12.72 -1.42 27.51
C ARG A 121 -12.63 -2.04 28.90
N GLU A 122 -12.31 -3.33 28.99
CA GLU A 122 -12.08 -4.05 30.26
C GLU A 122 -10.77 -3.60 30.95
N GLU A 123 -9.71 -3.29 30.19
CA GLU A 123 -8.47 -2.72 30.72
C GLU A 123 -8.69 -1.30 31.27
N PHE A 124 -9.51 -0.46 30.63
CA PHE A 124 -9.88 0.86 31.15
C PHE A 124 -10.81 0.80 32.38
N GLU A 125 -11.72 -0.18 32.46
CA GLU A 125 -12.60 -0.38 33.63
C GLU A 125 -11.81 -0.85 34.87
N HIS A 126 -10.83 -1.76 34.70
CA HIS A 126 -10.00 -2.24 35.80
C HIS A 126 -9.05 -1.18 36.37
N VAL A 127 -8.46 -0.32 35.52
CA VAL A 127 -7.58 0.77 35.97
C VAL A 127 -8.36 1.83 36.77
N GLN A 128 -9.64 2.02 36.46
CA GLN A 128 -10.48 2.99 37.16
C GLN A 128 -11.01 2.50 38.53
N GLU A 129 -11.22 1.19 38.69
CA GLU A 129 -11.52 0.60 40.01
C GLU A 129 -10.32 0.64 40.96
N GLU A 130 -9.10 0.38 40.46
CA GLU A 130 -7.87 0.38 41.27
C GLU A 130 -7.52 1.78 41.82
N ASP A 131 -7.76 2.84 41.03
CA ASP A 131 -7.59 4.24 41.46
C ASP A 131 -8.70 4.73 42.43
N THR A 132 -9.83 4.03 42.53
CA THR A 132 -10.93 4.38 43.46
C THR A 132 -10.76 3.73 44.83
N GLU A 133 -10.11 2.55 44.93
CA GLU A 133 -9.82 1.89 46.21
C GLU A 133 -8.58 2.45 46.94
N THR A 134 -7.75 3.24 46.26
CA THR A 134 -6.50 3.79 46.82
C THR A 134 -6.62 5.23 47.36
N VAL A 135 -7.83 5.80 47.40
CA VAL A 135 -8.14 7.15 47.95
C VAL A 135 -8.94 7.08 49.25
#